data_AF-A0A9W6TQV7-F1
#
_entry.id   AF-A0A9W6TQV7-F1
#
_cell.length_a   1.000
_cell.length_b   1.000
_cell.length_c   1.000
_cell.angle_alpha   90.00
_cell.angle_beta   90.00
_cell.angle_gamma   90.00
#
_symmetry.space_group_name_H-M   'P 1'
#
loop_
_entity.id
_entity.type
_entity.pdbx_description
1 polymer ?
#
loop_
_entity_poly.entity_id
_entity_poly.type
_entity_poly.pdbx_seq_one_letter_code
_entity_poly.pdbx_strand_id
1 'polypeptide(L)'
;MTNLTCSMQTVTGKRVHGDGSFEFVIERGSKRVCIVEAKRDDFQQGLAQAYVGCEVLADVEGLTKLYSIVTNFKEWYFSRSLDDRIERFDATITIVNDIPMRESVKMIAEKIYSMLSDDDEPAVASNEALL
;
A
#
# COMPACT_ATOMS: atom_id res chain seq x y z
N MET A 1 2.31 19.23 -12.45
CA MET A 1 3.02 18.99 -11.17
C MET A 1 2.13 18.08 -10.35
N THR A 2 2.54 16.84 -10.12
CA THR A 2 1.79 15.91 -9.27
C THR A 2 2.27 16.14 -7.84
N ASN A 3 1.41 16.69 -6.99
CA ASN A 3 1.76 16.94 -5.59
C ASN A 3 1.79 15.60 -4.84
N LEU A 4 2.87 15.35 -4.11
CA LEU A 4 3.01 14.23 -3.18
C LEU A 4 2.67 14.74 -1.78
N THR A 5 1.69 14.15 -1.12
CA THR A 5 1.33 14.47 0.26
C THR A 5 1.43 13.23 1.14
N CYS A 6 1.74 13.43 2.42
CA CYS A 6 1.83 12.36 3.43
C CYS A 6 1.15 12.85 4.71
N SER A 7 0.24 12.05 5.25
CA SER A 7 -0.47 12.38 6.50
C SER A 7 -0.80 11.12 7.31
N MET A 8 -0.90 11.26 8.62
CA MET A 8 -1.48 10.23 9.48
C MET A 8 -3.00 10.27 9.31
N GLN A 9 -3.66 9.11 9.23
CA GLN A 9 -5.08 9.07 8.89
C GLN A 9 -5.84 8.03 9.73
N THR A 10 -7.04 8.41 10.15
CA THR A 10 -8.08 7.48 10.65
C THR A 10 -9.33 7.69 9.81
N VAL A 11 -9.92 6.60 9.34
CA VAL A 11 -11.02 6.60 8.38
C VAL A 11 -12.12 5.70 8.91
N THR A 12 -13.33 6.21 9.04
CA THR A 12 -14.51 5.42 9.41
C THR A 12 -15.27 5.04 8.15
N GLY A 13 -15.53 3.74 7.97
CA GLY A 13 -16.21 3.24 6.78
C GLY A 13 -17.68 3.66 6.69
N LYS A 14 -18.18 3.81 5.45
CA LYS A 14 -19.59 4.13 5.19
C LYS A 14 -20.41 2.84 5.06
N ARG A 15 -19.90 1.86 4.32
CA ARG A 15 -20.51 0.55 4.09
C ARG A 15 -19.71 -0.59 4.71
N VAL A 16 -18.41 -0.40 4.90
CA VAL A 16 -17.57 -1.32 5.68
C VAL A 16 -17.64 -0.92 7.15
N HIS A 17 -18.21 -1.77 8.01
CA HIS A 17 -18.22 -1.54 9.45
C HIS A 17 -16.83 -1.79 10.04
N GLY A 18 -16.01 -0.74 10.05
CA GLY A 18 -14.68 -0.73 10.65
C GLY A 18 -14.03 0.65 10.56
N ASP A 19 -12.99 0.86 11.37
CA ASP A 19 -12.13 2.03 11.30
C ASP A 19 -10.76 1.62 10.74
N GLY A 20 -10.33 2.25 9.66
CA GLY A 20 -8.96 2.17 9.15
C GLY A 20 -8.08 3.17 9.89
N SER A 21 -6.97 2.71 10.46
CA SER A 21 -5.95 3.58 11.06
C SER A 21 -4.61 3.32 10.37
N PHE A 22 -3.92 4.39 9.99
CA PHE A 22 -2.64 4.33 9.30
C PHE A 22 -1.67 5.32 9.92
N GLU A 23 -0.47 4.87 10.21
CA GLU A 23 0.63 5.75 10.62
C GLU A 23 0.94 6.77 9.51
N PHE A 24 0.90 6.33 8.24
CA PHE A 24 1.05 7.22 7.09
C PHE A 24 0.16 6.81 5.92
N VAL A 25 -0.36 7.79 5.19
CA VAL A 25 -0.93 7.60 3.86
C VAL A 25 -0.18 8.49 2.91
N ILE A 26 0.48 7.89 1.91
CA ILE A 26 1.17 8.61 0.84
C ILE A 26 0.23 8.72 -0.36
N GLU A 27 0.04 9.94 -0.84
CA GLU A 27 -0.88 10.24 -1.94
C GLU A 27 -0.12 10.77 -3.16
N ARG A 28 -0.39 10.19 -4.34
CA ARG A 28 0.03 10.74 -5.62
C ARG A 28 -1.10 10.58 -6.64
N GLY A 29 -1.77 11.68 -6.97
CA GLY A 29 -2.99 11.61 -7.78
C GLY A 29 -4.07 10.79 -7.07
N SER A 30 -4.64 9.80 -7.76
CA SER A 30 -5.61 8.84 -7.19
C SER A 30 -4.97 7.69 -6.41
N LYS A 31 -3.63 7.56 -6.43
CA LYS A 31 -2.95 6.46 -5.74
C LYS A 31 -2.86 6.75 -4.25
N ARG A 32 -3.09 5.70 -3.46
CA ARG A 32 -2.88 5.69 -2.00
C ARG A 32 -1.97 4.53 -1.65
N VAL A 33 -0.92 4.82 -0.90
CA VAL A 33 -0.10 3.83 -0.23
C VAL A 33 -0.28 4.00 1.27
N CYS A 34 -1.02 3.07 1.88
CA CYS A 34 -1.32 3.05 3.30
C CYS A 34 -0.21 2.32 4.07
N ILE A 35 0.43 2.97 5.03
CA ILE A 35 1.52 2.40 5.82
C ILE A 35 1.02 2.16 7.24
N VAL A 36 1.19 0.92 7.70
CA VAL A 36 0.90 0.47 9.06
C VAL A 36 2.20 0.02 9.72
N GLU A 37 2.46 0.53 10.93
CA GLU A 37 3.56 0.06 11.76
C GLU A 37 3.18 -1.23 12.48
N ALA A 38 3.96 -2.30 12.29
CA ALA A 38 3.85 -3.54 13.04
C ALA A 38 4.43 -3.34 14.45
N LYS A 39 3.62 -2.79 15.35
CA LYS A 39 4.01 -2.54 16.74
C LYS A 39 4.34 -3.86 17.45
N ARG A 40 5.46 -3.87 18.18
CA ARG A 40 5.96 -5.05 18.92
C ARG A 40 6.17 -6.28 18.03
N ASP A 41 6.46 -6.06 16.75
CA ASP A 41 6.64 -7.12 15.75
C ASP A 41 5.39 -7.99 15.50
N ASP A 42 4.19 -7.52 15.90
CA ASP A 42 2.93 -8.19 15.57
C ASP A 42 2.48 -7.83 14.16
N PHE A 43 3.14 -8.45 13.18
CA PHE A 43 2.79 -8.30 11.78
C PHE A 43 1.39 -8.82 11.45
N GLN A 44 0.87 -9.80 12.18
CA GLN A 44 -0.47 -10.33 11.91
C GLN A 44 -1.54 -9.29 12.23
N GLN A 45 -1.39 -8.60 13.37
CA GLN A 45 -2.24 -7.45 13.70
C GLN A 45 -2.09 -6.33 12.66
N GLY A 46 -0.85 -5.97 12.30
CA GLY A 46 -0.58 -4.93 11.31
C GLY A 46 -1.19 -5.23 9.94
N LEU A 47 -1.13 -6.49 9.49
CA LEU A 47 -1.74 -6.95 8.24
C LEU A 47 -3.27 -6.91 8.29
N ALA A 48 -3.88 -7.39 9.39
CA ALA A 48 -5.32 -7.33 9.57
C ALA A 48 -5.83 -5.88 9.52
N GLN A 49 -5.13 -4.97 10.21
CA GLN A 49 -5.42 -3.54 10.20
C GLN A 49 -5.26 -2.94 8.80
N ALA A 50 -4.17 -3.27 8.10
CA ALA A 50 -3.92 -2.77 6.75
C ALA A 50 -5.00 -3.22 5.75
N TYR A 51 -5.40 -4.50 5.79
CA TYR A 51 -6.40 -5.03 4.86
C TYR A 51 -7.78 -4.45 5.11
N VAL A 52 -8.27 -4.47 6.36
CA VAL A 52 -9.59 -3.88 6.69
C VAL A 52 -9.58 -2.37 6.45
N GLY A 53 -8.51 -1.68 6.84
CA GLY A 53 -8.38 -0.25 6.65
C GLY A 53 -8.38 0.15 5.17
N CYS A 54 -7.71 -0.62 4.31
CA CYS A 54 -7.75 -0.36 2.87
C CYS A 54 -9.18 -0.48 2.33
N GLU A 55 -9.93 -1.53 2.68
CA GLU A 55 -11.33 -1.65 2.22
C GLU A 55 -12.21 -0.49 2.70
N VAL A 56 -11.99 -0.03 3.94
CA VAL A 56 -12.66 1.17 4.48
C VAL A 56 -12.29 2.43 3.67
N LEU A 57 -11.01 2.64 3.35
CA LEU A 57 -10.57 3.79 2.57
C LEU A 57 -11.09 3.73 1.13
N ALA A 58 -11.05 2.57 0.50
CA ALA A 58 -11.60 2.34 -0.84
C ALA A 58 -13.08 2.67 -0.90
N ASP A 59 -13.84 2.24 0.11
CA ASP A 59 -15.27 2.53 0.25
C ASP A 59 -15.56 4.03 0.38
N VAL A 60 -14.76 4.74 1.18
CA VAL A 60 -14.94 6.16 1.46
C VAL A 60 -14.56 7.04 0.27
N GLU A 61 -13.45 6.74 -0.40
CA GLU A 61 -12.87 7.53 -1.51
C GLU A 61 -13.31 7.03 -2.91
N GLY A 62 -13.97 5.87 -3.00
CA GLY A 62 -14.39 5.29 -4.28
C GLY A 62 -13.21 4.76 -5.11
N LEU A 63 -12.21 4.19 -4.45
CA LEU A 63 -10.99 3.68 -5.10
C LEU A 63 -11.13 2.19 -5.39
N THR A 64 -10.68 1.76 -6.58
CA THR A 64 -10.65 0.34 -6.98
C THR A 64 -9.30 -0.31 -6.73
N LYS A 65 -8.27 0.49 -6.40
CA LYS A 65 -6.91 0.00 -6.23
C LYS A 65 -6.25 0.73 -5.07
N LEU A 66 -5.77 -0.06 -4.11
CA LEU A 66 -5.05 0.41 -2.96
C LEU A 66 -3.78 -0.40 -2.74
N TYR A 67 -2.77 0.28 -2.22
CA TYR A 67 -1.53 -0.35 -1.79
C TYR A 67 -1.42 -0.22 -0.28
N SER A 68 -0.89 -1.25 0.36
CA SER A 68 -0.52 -1.17 1.76
C SER A 68 0.89 -1.67 2.02
N ILE A 69 1.51 -1.13 3.07
CA ILE A 69 2.82 -1.52 3.56
C ILE A 69 2.68 -1.76 5.05
N VAL A 70 3.04 -2.95 5.51
CA VAL A 70 3.18 -3.25 6.94
C VAL A 70 4.66 -3.39 7.26
N THR A 71 5.14 -2.65 8.26
CA THR A 71 6.58 -2.62 8.56
C THR A 71 6.90 -2.38 10.03
N ASN A 72 7.97 -2.99 10.53
CA ASN A 72 8.65 -2.60 11.77
C ASN A 72 9.94 -1.79 11.48
N PHE A 73 10.00 -1.19 10.29
CA PHE A 73 11.15 -0.52 9.68
C PHE A 73 12.35 -1.42 9.32
N LYS A 74 12.33 -2.70 9.69
CA LYS A 74 13.32 -3.70 9.26
C LYS A 74 12.75 -4.64 8.21
N GLU A 75 11.60 -5.22 8.47
CA GLU A 75 10.83 -6.06 7.55
C GLU A 75 9.68 -5.24 6.95
N TRP A 76 9.40 -5.48 5.69
CA TRP A 76 8.49 -4.68 4.87
C TRP A 76 7.60 -5.60 4.04
N TYR A 77 6.31 -5.58 4.31
CA TYR A 77 5.30 -6.38 3.61
C TYR A 77 4.47 -5.46 2.72
N PHE A 78 4.75 -5.52 1.44
CA PHE A 78 4.11 -4.74 0.40
C PHE A 78 2.91 -5.51 -0.14
N SER A 79 1.73 -4.92 -0.07
CA SER A 79 0.49 -5.51 -0.60
C SER A 79 -0.18 -4.61 -1.61
N ARG A 80 -0.83 -5.22 -2.60
CA ARG A 80 -1.67 -4.57 -3.59
C ARG A 80 -3.03 -5.27 -3.59
N SER A 81 -4.07 -4.57 -3.17
CA SER A 81 -5.44 -5.06 -3.26
C SER A 81 -5.95 -4.81 -4.68
N LEU A 82 -6.39 -5.88 -5.33
CA LEU A 82 -7.07 -5.89 -6.62
C LEU A 82 -8.46 -6.51 -6.42
N ASP A 83 -9.38 -6.31 -7.36
CA ASP A 83 -10.77 -6.75 -7.26
C ASP A 83 -10.95 -8.24 -6.90
N ASP A 84 -10.05 -9.12 -7.35
CA ASP A 84 -10.13 -10.58 -7.17
C ASP A 84 -9.06 -11.19 -6.25
N ARG A 85 -8.00 -10.43 -5.93
CA ARG A 85 -6.84 -10.97 -5.19
C ARG A 85 -6.01 -9.91 -4.50
N ILE A 86 -5.27 -10.35 -3.49
CA ILE A 86 -4.19 -9.57 -2.88
C ILE A 86 -2.87 -10.13 -3.39
N GLU A 87 -2.06 -9.28 -4.00
CA GLU A 87 -0.67 -9.61 -4.34
C GLU A 87 0.26 -9.07 -3.25
N ARG A 88 1.28 -9.87 -2.90
CA ARG A 88 2.20 -9.55 -1.82
C ARG A 88 3.66 -9.74 -2.20
N PHE A 89 4.51 -8.84 -1.72
CA PHE A 89 5.96 -8.88 -1.85
C PHE A 89 6.59 -8.54 -0.50
N ASP A 90 7.49 -9.40 -0.04
CA ASP A 90 8.16 -9.23 1.26
C ASP A 90 9.62 -8.85 1.04
N ALA A 91 10.13 -7.94 1.87
CA ALA A 91 11.50 -7.50 1.84
C ALA A 91 12.03 -7.22 3.25
N THR A 92 13.36 -7.33 3.41
CA THR A 92 14.05 -7.02 4.66
C THR A 92 15.21 -6.08 4.38
N ILE A 93 15.36 -5.07 5.23
CA ILE A 93 16.56 -4.23 5.26
C ILE A 93 17.69 -5.03 5.89
N THR A 94 18.77 -5.22 5.14
CA THR A 94 19.99 -5.86 5.64
C THR A 94 20.75 -4.83 6.46
N ILE A 95 21.15 -5.21 7.68
CA ILE A 95 21.88 -4.34 8.60
C ILE A 95 23.25 -4.98 8.86
N VAL A 96 24.31 -4.21 8.66
CA VAL A 96 25.69 -4.62 8.95
C VAL A 96 26.31 -3.55 9.85
N ASN A 97 26.81 -3.95 11.03
CA ASN A 97 27.36 -3.03 12.04
C ASN A 97 26.37 -1.89 12.38
N ASP A 98 25.11 -2.24 12.63
CA ASP A 98 24.01 -1.30 12.93
C ASP A 98 23.71 -0.26 11.82
N ILE A 99 24.25 -0.45 10.62
CA ILE A 99 24.03 0.42 9.47
C ILE A 99 23.20 -0.33 8.42
N PRO A 100 22.04 0.21 7.99
CA PRO A 100 21.28 -0.30 6.85
C PRO A 100 22.12 -0.31 5.58
N MET A 101 22.20 -1.45 4.91
CA MET A 101 22.88 -1.57 3.62
C MET A 101 22.13 -0.78 2.55
N ARG A 102 22.88 0.02 1.79
CA ARG A 102 22.36 0.91 0.74
C ARG A 102 21.49 0.16 -0.26
N GLU A 103 21.87 -1.04 -0.66
CA GLU A 103 21.17 -1.86 -1.64
C GLU A 103 19.77 -2.24 -1.15
N SER A 104 19.66 -2.63 0.12
CA SER A 104 18.38 -2.99 0.72
C SER A 104 17.46 -1.78 0.92
N VAL A 105 18.01 -0.64 1.36
CA VAL A 105 17.27 0.63 1.47
C VAL A 105 16.80 1.11 0.10
N LYS A 106 17.66 1.02 -0.92
CA LYS A 106 17.35 1.38 -2.30
C LYS A 106 16.18 0.54 -2.82
N MET A 107 16.19 -0.77 -2.60
CA MET A 107 15.10 -1.66 -3.01
C MET A 107 13.75 -1.26 -2.38
N ILE A 108 13.73 -0.95 -1.08
CA ILE A 108 12.50 -0.46 -0.40
C ILE A 108 12.01 0.84 -1.04
N ALA A 109 12.90 1.81 -1.24
CA ALA A 109 12.57 3.09 -1.84
C ALA A 109 12.04 2.95 -3.28
N GLU A 110 12.68 2.10 -4.10
CA GLU A 110 12.25 1.81 -5.47
C GLU A 110 10.89 1.11 -5.50
N LYS A 111 10.60 0.21 -4.55
CA LYS A 111 9.30 -0.45 -4.46
C LYS A 111 8.18 0.54 -4.11
N ILE A 112 8.40 1.43 -3.14
CA ILE A 112 7.45 2.51 -2.80
C ILE A 112 7.25 3.42 -4.01
N TYR A 113 8.33 3.79 -4.69
CA TYR A 113 8.25 4.62 -5.89
C TYR A 113 7.45 3.94 -7.01
N SER A 114 7.68 2.65 -7.25
CA SER A 114 6.94 1.85 -8.23
C SER A 114 5.43 1.78 -7.91
N MET A 115 5.06 1.58 -6.65
CA MET A 115 3.64 1.61 -6.23
C MET A 115 2.96 2.96 -6.54
N LEU A 116 3.72 4.06 -6.41
CA LEU A 116 3.25 5.41 -6.69
C LEU A 116 3.40 5.80 -8.17
N SER A 117 4.03 4.98 -9.01
CA SER A 117 4.28 5.33 -10.43
C SER A 117 3.12 4.88 -11.30
N ASP A 118 2.82 5.63 -12.36
CA ASP A 118 1.67 5.43 -13.24
C ASP A 118 1.87 4.24 -14.20
N ASP A 119 1.75 3.00 -13.70
CA ASP A 119 1.80 1.77 -14.51
C ASP A 119 0.44 1.04 -14.52
N ASP A 120 -0.66 1.77 -14.71
CA ASP A 120 -1.91 1.14 -15.13
C ASP A 120 -1.97 1.23 -16.67
N GLU A 121 -1.48 0.19 -17.36
CA GLU A 121 -1.76 0.04 -18.79
C GLU A 121 -3.28 0.09 -18.99
N PRO A 122 -3.80 0.88 -19.94
CA PRO A 122 -5.23 0.88 -20.23
C PRO A 122 -5.62 -0.52 -20.70
N ALA A 123 -6.69 -1.06 -20.11
CA ALA A 123 -7.33 -2.28 -20.60
C ALA A 123 -7.59 -2.13 -22.10
N VAL A 124 -6.95 -2.96 -22.92
CA VAL A 124 -7.22 -3.03 -24.35
C VAL A 124 -8.67 -3.47 -24.49
N ALA A 125 -9.54 -2.54 -24.90
CA ALA A 125 -10.91 -2.85 -25.27
C ALA A 125 -10.86 -3.86 -26.42
N SER A 126 -11.15 -5.13 -26.10
CA SER A 126 -11.34 -6.17 -27.08
C SER A 126 -12.66 -5.88 -27.78
N ASN A 127 -12.61 -5.15 -28.89
CA ASN A 127 -13.73 -5.04 -29.80
C ASN A 127 -13.91 -6.40 -30.49
N GLU A 128 -14.71 -7.27 -29.90
CA GLU A 128 -15.44 -8.26 -30.70
C GLU A 128 -16.53 -7.50 -31.47
N ALA A 129 -16.16 -7.02 -32.66
CA ALA A 129 -17.15 -6.68 -33.67
C ALA A 129 -17.58 -7.98 -34.37
N LEU A 130 -18.86 -8.29 -34.17
CA LEU A 130 -19.63 -9.36 -34.82
C LEU A 130 -19.26 -9.56 -36.30
N LEU A 131 -19.09 -10.82 -36.68
CA LEU A 131 -19.43 -11.31 -38.03
C LEU A 131 -20.91 -11.69 -38.08
#